data_AF-A0A1H8YT59-F1
#
_entry.id   AF-A0A1H8YT59-F1
#
_cell.length_a   1.000
_cell.length_b   1.000
_cell.length_c   1.000
_cell.angle_alpha   90.00
_cell.angle_beta   90.00
_cell.angle_gamma   90.00
#
_symmetry.space_group_name_H-M   'P 1'
#
loop_
_entity.id
_entity.type
_entity.pdbx_description
1 polymer ?
#
loop_
_entity_poly.entity_id
_entity_poly.type
_entity_poly.pdbx_seq_one_letter_code
_entity_poly.pdbx_strand_id
1 'polypeptide(L)'
;MEKCTELRDYAILISRIRSNCQNGMVLGDAIDKAIDDCIKEGIMKEILEAHRMEAKEMLFTEYNEEAHINHVKESSYEQGREEERDQAILIFIEDKLEDNISVEIIENKLNKRYDLSSDKAKEYIERASAIMKEKK
;
A
#
# COMPACT_ATOMS: atom_id res chain seq x y z
N MET A 1 29.13 -19.23 5.86
CA MET A 1 27.85 -18.65 6.34
C MET A 1 27.85 -17.11 6.20
N GLU A 2 28.67 -16.52 5.32
CA GLU A 2 28.82 -15.06 5.21
C GLU A 2 27.75 -14.38 4.33
N LYS A 3 27.15 -15.11 3.38
CA LYS A 3 26.14 -14.59 2.46
C LYS A 3 24.84 -14.08 3.12
N CYS A 4 24.55 -14.50 4.36
CA CYS A 4 23.37 -14.02 5.08
C CYS A 4 23.62 -12.68 5.79
N THR A 5 24.88 -12.36 6.12
CA THR A 5 25.23 -11.14 6.84
C THR A 5 25.23 -9.93 5.91
N GLU A 6 25.82 -10.05 4.72
CA GLU A 6 25.85 -8.96 3.73
C GLU A 6 24.45 -8.58 3.22
N LEU A 7 23.61 -9.58 2.93
CA LEU A 7 22.21 -9.34 2.54
C LEU A 7 21.39 -8.70 3.67
N ARG A 8 21.68 -9.06 4.93
CA ARG A 8 21.04 -8.46 6.10
C ARG A 8 21.47 -7.00 6.27
N ASP A 9 22.76 -6.72 6.11
CA ASP A 9 23.31 -5.37 6.22
C ASP A 9 22.76 -4.44 5.13
N TYR A 10 22.64 -4.94 3.90
CA TYR A 10 21.97 -4.22 2.82
C TYR A 10 20.49 -3.95 3.13
N ALA A 11 19.76 -4.94 3.66
CA ALA A 11 18.37 -4.73 4.07
C ALA A 11 18.22 -3.67 5.17
N ILE A 12 19.16 -3.58 6.10
CA ILE A 12 19.19 -2.53 7.13
C ILE A 12 19.44 -1.16 6.48
N LEU A 13 20.37 -1.07 5.53
CA LEU A 13 20.66 0.16 4.79
C LEU A 13 19.40 0.67 4.07
N ILE A 14 18.71 -0.18 3.31
CA ILE A 14 17.46 0.19 2.62
C ILE A 14 16.38 0.62 3.61
N SER A 15 16.21 -0.08 4.72
CA SER A 15 15.23 0.29 5.75
C SER A 15 15.50 1.67 6.35
N ARG A 16 16.76 2.08 6.49
CA ARG A 16 17.14 3.41 6.97
C ARG A 16 16.82 4.50 5.96
N ILE A 17 17.12 4.25 4.68
CA ILE A 17 16.78 5.19 3.60
C ILE A 17 15.26 5.41 3.56
N ARG A 18 14.46 4.33 3.64
CA ARG A 18 12.99 4.41 3.70
C ARG A 18 12.52 5.25 4.88
N SER A 19 13.03 4.99 6.08
CA SER A 19 12.67 5.76 7.28
C SER A 19 13.04 7.24 7.14
N ASN A 20 14.23 7.55 6.62
CA ASN A 20 14.67 8.93 6.39
C ASN A 20 13.77 9.65 5.36
N CYS A 21 13.41 9.00 4.26
CA CYS A 21 12.47 9.55 3.28
C CYS A 21 11.06 9.73 3.85
N GLN A 22 10.55 8.79 4.64
CA GLN A 22 9.26 8.92 5.33
C GLN A 22 9.23 10.08 6.32
N ASN A 23 10.39 10.42 6.91
CA ASN A 23 10.55 11.61 7.76
C ASN A 23 10.66 12.93 6.96
N GLY A 24 10.49 12.90 5.64
CA GLY A 24 10.50 14.08 4.77
C GLY A 24 11.88 14.51 4.29
N MET A 25 12.92 13.67 4.44
CA MET A 25 14.24 13.96 3.85
C MET A 25 14.24 13.73 2.34
N VAL A 26 15.00 14.57 1.63
CA VAL A 26 15.29 14.38 0.20
C VAL A 26 16.10 13.09 0.03
N LEU A 27 15.84 12.32 -1.03
CA LEU A 27 16.45 11.01 -1.27
C LEU A 27 17.98 11.03 -1.16
N GLY A 28 18.65 12.04 -1.73
CA GLY A 28 20.10 12.18 -1.64
C GLY A 28 20.61 12.28 -0.20
N ASP A 29 19.96 13.11 0.61
CA ASP A 29 20.30 13.32 2.03
C ASP A 29 19.95 12.08 2.87
N ALA A 30 18.84 11.41 2.54
CA ALA A 30 18.41 10.18 3.18
C ALA A 30 19.41 9.04 2.96
N ILE A 31 19.95 8.92 1.74
CA ILE A 31 21.00 7.97 1.37
C ILE A 31 22.30 8.31 2.10
N ASP A 32 22.76 9.57 2.03
CA ASP A 32 24.00 9.99 2.71
C ASP A 32 23.94 9.70 4.22
N LYS A 33 22.81 10.06 4.85
CA LYS A 33 22.59 9.80 6.27
C LYS A 33 22.57 8.31 6.60
N ALA A 34 21.90 7.50 5.78
CA ALA A 34 21.83 6.06 5.98
C ALA A 34 23.21 5.40 5.85
N ILE A 35 24.00 5.80 4.85
CA ILE A 35 25.39 5.35 4.67
C ILE A 35 26.23 5.72 5.89
N ASP A 36 26.19 6.98 6.33
CA ASP A 36 26.99 7.45 7.45
C ASP A 36 26.62 6.72 8.76
N ASP A 37 25.34 6.44 8.98
CA ASP A 37 24.88 5.70 10.16
C ASP A 37 25.24 4.21 10.08
N CYS A 38 25.22 3.60 8.88
CA CYS A 38 25.70 2.22 8.68
C CYS A 38 27.21 2.08 8.90
N ILE A 39 28.01 3.02 8.41
CA ILE A 39 29.46 3.06 8.63
C ILE A 39 29.79 3.14 10.14
N LYS A 40 29.08 4.00 10.88
CA LYS A 40 29.26 4.14 12.35
C LYS A 40 28.96 2.85 13.11
N GLU A 41 27.98 2.08 12.64
CA GLU A 41 27.55 0.84 13.27
C GLU A 41 28.34 -0.40 12.80
N GLY A 42 29.28 -0.22 11.87
CA GLY A 42 30.07 -1.32 11.31
C GLY A 42 29.31 -2.16 10.27
N ILE A 43 28.17 -1.68 9.78
CA ILE A 43 27.30 -2.35 8.80
C ILE A 43 27.85 -2.05 7.40
N MET A 44 28.28 -3.09 6.66
CA MET A 44 28.91 -2.95 5.34
C MET A 44 30.04 -1.90 5.29
N LYS A 45 30.70 -1.63 6.42
CA LYS A 45 31.61 -0.49 6.57
C LYS A 45 32.70 -0.45 5.49
N GLU A 46 33.37 -1.57 5.25
CA GLU A 46 34.47 -1.65 4.29
C GLU A 46 34.01 -1.34 2.85
N ILE A 47 32.82 -1.82 2.46
CA ILE A 47 32.24 -1.60 1.14
C ILE A 47 31.76 -0.15 1.00
N LEU A 48 31.08 0.36 2.02
CA LEU A 48 30.55 1.74 2.01
C LEU A 48 31.66 2.78 2.09
N GLU A 49 32.77 2.51 2.78
CA GLU A 49 33.94 3.38 2.83
C GLU A 49 34.72 3.35 1.50
N ALA A 50 34.92 2.17 0.91
CA ALA A 50 35.67 2.03 -0.35
C ALA A 50 34.89 2.49 -1.59
N HIS A 51 33.57 2.24 -1.63
CA HIS A 51 32.71 2.44 -2.79
C HIS A 51 31.56 3.41 -2.54
N ARG A 52 31.74 4.41 -1.67
CA ARG A 52 30.68 5.35 -1.27
C ARG A 52 29.93 5.99 -2.44
N MET A 53 30.66 6.45 -3.44
CA MET A 53 30.08 7.16 -4.59
C MET A 53 29.27 6.23 -5.49
N GLU A 54 29.83 5.06 -5.81
CA GLU A 54 29.15 4.02 -6.61
C GLU A 54 27.91 3.47 -5.88
N ALA A 55 28.03 3.23 -4.57
CA ALA A 55 26.92 2.80 -3.74
C ALA A 55 25.81 3.86 -3.72
N LYS A 56 26.15 5.15 -3.61
CA LYS A 56 25.18 6.23 -3.65
C LYS A 56 24.44 6.31 -4.99
N GLU A 57 25.15 6.25 -6.12
CA GLU A 57 24.53 6.28 -7.45
C GLU A 57 23.62 5.07 -7.70
N MET A 58 24.09 3.88 -7.31
CA MET A 58 23.31 2.65 -7.38
C MET A 58 22.04 2.75 -6.54
N LEU A 59 22.16 3.15 -5.26
CA LEU A 59 21.02 3.32 -4.36
C LEU A 59 20.05 4.40 -4.84
N PHE A 60 20.55 5.48 -5.45
CA PHE A 60 19.69 6.53 -5.99
C PHE A 60 18.83 6.01 -7.15
N THR A 61 19.40 5.14 -7.98
CA THR A 61 18.70 4.52 -9.11
C THR A 61 17.73 3.44 -8.64
N GLU A 62 18.20 2.50 -7.81
CA GLU A 62 17.41 1.40 -7.25
C GLU A 62 16.23 1.92 -6.42
N TYR A 63 16.46 2.91 -5.54
CA TYR A 63 15.40 3.44 -4.69
C TYR A 63 14.36 4.23 -5.47
N ASN A 64 14.75 4.92 -6.55
CA ASN A 64 13.78 5.60 -7.42
C ASN A 64 12.87 4.58 -8.13
N GLU A 65 13.45 3.47 -8.60
CA GLU A 65 12.71 2.35 -9.19
C GLU A 65 11.85 1.61 -8.14
N GLU A 66 12.37 1.39 -6.93
CA GLU A 66 11.62 0.78 -5.82
C GLU A 66 10.49 1.69 -5.34
N ALA A 67 10.70 3.01 -5.25
CA ALA A 67 9.67 3.98 -4.91
C ALA A 67 8.56 3.98 -5.98
N HIS A 68 8.92 3.87 -7.26
CA HIS A 68 7.97 3.72 -8.35
C HIS A 68 7.17 2.41 -8.23
N ILE A 69 7.83 1.28 -7.94
CA ILE A 69 7.17 -0.03 -7.75
C ILE A 69 6.33 -0.08 -6.47
N ASN A 70 6.78 0.52 -5.38
CA ASN A 70 6.07 0.56 -4.11
C ASN A 70 4.83 1.46 -4.18
N HIS A 71 4.90 2.62 -4.85
CA HIS A 71 3.71 3.42 -5.12
C HIS A 71 2.66 2.63 -5.93
N VAL A 72 3.12 1.86 -6.93
CA VAL A 72 2.24 0.99 -7.70
C VAL A 72 1.67 -0.15 -6.84
N LYS A 73 2.47 -0.75 -5.95
CA LYS A 73 2.04 -1.86 -5.07
C LYS A 73 1.11 -1.42 -3.95
N GLU A 74 1.37 -0.32 -3.25
CA GLU A 74 0.48 0.21 -2.20
C GLU A 74 -0.87 0.61 -2.80
N SER A 75 -0.86 1.29 -3.95
CA SER A 75 -2.10 1.58 -4.69
C SER A 75 -2.83 0.32 -5.14
N SER A 76 -2.13 -0.79 -5.42
CA SER A 76 -2.78 -2.04 -5.86
C SER A 76 -3.34 -2.89 -4.70
N TYR A 77 -2.71 -2.84 -3.52
CA TYR A 77 -3.06 -3.70 -2.38
C TYR A 77 -4.17 -3.12 -1.48
N GLU A 78 -4.21 -1.81 -1.29
CA GLU A 78 -5.30 -1.15 -0.55
C GLU A 78 -6.56 -1.04 -1.40
N GLN A 79 -6.41 -0.70 -2.68
CA GLN A 79 -7.52 -0.55 -3.61
C GLN A 79 -8.19 -1.91 -3.91
N GLY A 80 -7.44 -3.01 -3.98
CA GLY A 80 -8.02 -4.35 -4.17
C GLY A 80 -8.91 -4.84 -3.02
N ARG A 81 -8.60 -4.48 -1.76
CA ARG A 81 -9.38 -4.95 -0.59
C ARG A 81 -10.65 -4.14 -0.34
N GLU A 82 -10.62 -2.84 -0.56
CA GLU A 82 -11.82 -2.00 -0.47
C GLU A 82 -12.76 -2.26 -1.65
N GLU A 83 -12.23 -2.41 -2.87
CA GLU A 83 -13.03 -2.74 -4.04
C GLU A 83 -13.69 -4.12 -3.92
N GLU A 84 -13.03 -5.15 -3.39
CA GLU A 84 -13.64 -6.46 -3.15
C GLU A 84 -14.82 -6.40 -2.17
N ARG A 85 -14.67 -5.62 -1.09
CA ARG A 85 -15.72 -5.46 -0.07
C ARG A 85 -16.91 -4.68 -0.64
N ASP A 86 -16.64 -3.60 -1.36
CA ASP A 86 -17.66 -2.78 -2.01
C ASP A 86 -18.41 -3.58 -3.08
N GLN A 87 -17.69 -4.31 -3.92
CA GLN A 87 -18.29 -5.17 -4.94
C GLN A 87 -19.14 -6.27 -4.30
N ALA A 88 -18.68 -6.91 -3.23
CA ALA A 88 -19.48 -7.92 -2.53
C ALA A 88 -20.80 -7.36 -1.96
N ILE A 89 -20.77 -6.13 -1.43
CA ILE A 89 -21.97 -5.44 -0.94
C ILE A 89 -22.91 -5.10 -2.11
N LEU A 90 -22.37 -4.58 -3.22
CA LEU A 90 -23.16 -4.24 -4.41
C LEU A 90 -23.82 -5.48 -5.04
N ILE A 91 -23.09 -6.59 -5.19
CA ILE A 91 -23.63 -7.86 -5.70
C ILE A 91 -24.74 -8.38 -4.79
N PHE A 92 -24.56 -8.29 -3.48
CA PHE A 92 -25.59 -8.70 -2.52
C PHE A 92 -26.86 -7.86 -2.64
N ILE A 93 -26.73 -6.55 -2.89
CA ILE A 93 -27.88 -5.66 -3.09
C ILE A 93 -28.56 -5.96 -4.43
N GLU A 94 -27.79 -6.12 -5.51
CA GLU A 94 -28.29 -6.44 -6.85
C GLU A 94 -29.13 -7.72 -6.82
N ASP A 95 -28.59 -8.81 -6.26
CA ASP A 95 -29.30 -10.09 -6.07
C ASP A 95 -30.61 -9.94 -5.28
N LYS A 96 -30.61 -9.11 -4.23
CA LYS A 96 -31.82 -8.88 -3.40
C LYS A 96 -32.84 -7.97 -4.07
N LEU A 97 -32.41 -7.01 -4.87
CA LEU A 97 -33.30 -6.17 -5.69
C LEU A 97 -33.93 -6.98 -6.82
N GLU A 98 -33.18 -7.89 -7.45
CA GLU A 98 -33.72 -8.84 -8.43
C GLU A 98 -34.79 -9.76 -7.82
N ASP A 99 -34.57 -10.23 -6.58
CA ASP A 99 -35.55 -10.97 -5.78
C ASP A 99 -36.79 -10.12 -5.36
N ASN A 100 -36.88 -8.84 -5.76
CA ASN A 100 -37.92 -7.89 -5.37
C ASN A 100 -38.04 -7.70 -3.83
N ILE A 101 -36.93 -7.81 -3.11
CA ILE A 101 -36.89 -7.56 -1.66
C ILE A 101 -36.98 -6.04 -1.44
N SER A 102 -37.72 -5.62 -0.41
CA SER A 102 -37.84 -4.19 -0.09
C SER A 102 -36.51 -3.60 0.38
N VAL A 103 -36.27 -2.35 -0.04
CA VAL A 103 -35.06 -1.58 0.29
C VAL A 103 -34.82 -1.49 1.81
N GLU A 104 -35.88 -1.37 2.62
CA GLU A 104 -35.80 -1.35 4.08
C GLU A 104 -35.24 -2.65 4.68
N ILE A 105 -35.57 -3.81 4.08
CA ILE A 105 -35.05 -5.10 4.53
C ILE A 105 -33.58 -5.25 4.13
N ILE A 106 -33.22 -4.76 2.94
CA ILE A 106 -31.84 -4.76 2.46
C ILE A 106 -30.97 -3.87 3.36
N GLU A 107 -31.42 -2.65 3.67
CA GLU A 107 -30.73 -1.71 4.56
C GLU A 107 -30.48 -2.33 5.94
N ASN A 108 -31.51 -2.93 6.55
CA ASN A 108 -31.37 -3.61 7.84
C ASN A 108 -30.38 -4.78 7.81
N LYS A 109 -30.36 -5.55 6.70
CA LYS A 109 -29.39 -6.65 6.51
C LYS A 109 -27.98 -6.12 6.33
N LEU A 110 -27.79 -5.01 5.62
CA LEU A 110 -26.50 -4.34 5.42
C LEU A 110 -25.94 -3.82 6.75
N ASN A 111 -26.76 -3.10 7.52
CA ASN A 111 -26.39 -2.58 8.84
C ASN A 111 -25.98 -3.72 9.79
N LYS A 112 -26.69 -4.85 9.77
CA LYS A 112 -26.42 -5.99 10.66
C LYS A 112 -25.25 -6.89 10.22
N ARG A 113 -25.00 -7.06 8.92
CA ARG A 113 -23.94 -7.95 8.40
C ARG A 113 -22.61 -7.26 8.17
N TYR A 114 -22.63 -5.98 7.83
CA TYR A 114 -21.44 -5.23 7.41
C TYR A 114 -21.10 -4.08 8.37
N ASP A 115 -21.83 -3.94 9.49
CA ASP A 115 -21.72 -2.84 10.46
C ASP A 115 -21.76 -1.47 9.80
N LEU A 116 -22.59 -1.34 8.76
CA LEU A 116 -22.80 -0.09 8.03
C LEU A 116 -23.75 0.83 8.79
N SER A 117 -23.55 2.14 8.65
CA SER A 117 -24.55 3.12 9.06
C SER A 117 -25.72 3.14 8.07
N SER A 118 -26.90 3.55 8.54
CA SER A 118 -28.09 3.74 7.68
C SER A 118 -27.78 4.60 6.45
N ASP A 119 -26.98 5.66 6.62
CA ASP A 119 -26.59 6.54 5.52
C ASP A 119 -25.70 5.83 4.50
N LYS A 120 -24.68 5.08 4.94
CA LYS A 120 -23.83 4.30 4.03
C LYS A 120 -24.61 3.20 3.32
N ALA A 121 -25.48 2.49 4.03
CA ALA A 121 -26.31 1.44 3.43
C ALA A 121 -27.20 1.98 2.30
N LYS A 122 -27.78 3.18 2.47
CA LYS A 122 -28.56 3.86 1.42
C LYS A 122 -27.70 4.25 0.23
N GLU A 123 -26.49 4.76 0.47
CA GLU A 123 -25.52 5.10 -0.57
C GLU A 123 -25.18 3.89 -1.45
N TYR A 124 -24.90 2.72 -0.85
CA TYR A 124 -24.67 1.49 -1.62
C TYR A 124 -25.89 1.03 -2.41
N ILE A 125 -27.11 1.18 -1.85
CA ILE A 125 -28.35 0.80 -2.55
C ILE A 125 -28.63 1.72 -3.74
N GLU A 126 -28.41 3.01 -3.59
CA GLU A 126 -28.54 3.99 -4.68
C GLU A 126 -27.51 3.71 -5.78
N ARG A 127 -26.25 3.45 -5.40
CA ARG A 127 -25.17 3.08 -6.31
C ARG A 127 -25.48 1.80 -7.08
N ALA A 128 -25.96 0.74 -6.40
CA ALA A 128 -26.37 -0.50 -7.06
C ALA A 128 -27.53 -0.26 -8.05
N SER A 129 -28.53 0.53 -7.65
CA SER A 129 -29.67 0.88 -8.49
C SER A 129 -29.26 1.70 -9.73
N ALA A 130 -28.25 2.56 -9.62
CA ALA A 130 -27.69 3.30 -10.75
C ALA A 130 -26.96 2.38 -11.73
N ILE A 131 -26.11 1.48 -11.23
CA ILE A 131 -25.39 0.49 -12.05
C ILE A 131 -26.36 -0.42 -12.81
N MET A 132 -27.43 -0.89 -12.16
CA MET A 132 -28.46 -1.71 -12.82
C MET A 132 -29.22 -0.96 -13.92
N LYS A 133 -29.36 0.37 -13.81
CA LYS A 133 -29.97 1.21 -14.85
C LYS A 133 -29.03 1.44 -16.04
N GLU A 134 -27.73 1.52 -15.82
CA GLU A 134 -26.73 1.68 -16.89
C GLU A 134 -26.48 0.40 -17.69
N LYS A 135 -26.67 -0.78 -17.08
CA LYS A 135 -26.53 -2.08 -17.75
C LYS A 135 -27.74 -2.47 -18.64
N LYS A 136 -28.81 -1.67 -18.67
CA LYS A 136 -30.10 -2.01 -19.27
C LYS A 136 -30.39 -1.17 -20.52
#